data_AF-A0A953D9B4-F1
#
_entry.id   AF-A0A953D9B4-F1
#
_cell.length_a   1.000
_cell.length_b   1.000
_cell.length_c   1.000
_cell.angle_alpha   90.00
_cell.angle_beta   90.00
_cell.angle_gamma   90.00
#
_symmetry.space_group_name_H-M   'P 1'
#
loop_
_entity.id
_entity.type
_entity.pdbx_description
1 polymer ?
#
loop_
_entity_poly.entity_id
_entity_poly.type
_entity_poly.pdbx_seq_one_letter_code
_entity_poly.pdbx_strand_id
1 'polypeptide(L)'
;MDNQRNSWIAGVVVLLIIIVGGVYLWRSNANPGNSTATTTPSGSTMMLPYGRTTLGIDQEGVFRGITIRPLSVAEDSRCGAGVQCIQAGTVRVVVRSDLGAGSSRQDTVALGSTTPVSTFTISLISVEPSAKAGAKIADKDYRFTFEVHQNGDGSGLEGKG
;
A
#
# COMPACT_ATOMS: atom_id res chain seq x y z
N MET A 1 -7.43 -30.75 63.41
CA MET A 1 -6.59 -31.41 62.38
C MET A 1 -7.23 -31.08 61.04
N ASP A 2 -6.87 -29.93 60.48
CA ASP A 2 -7.64 -29.28 59.42
C ASP A 2 -6.70 -28.94 58.26
N ASN A 3 -6.15 -29.96 57.60
CA ASN A 3 -5.20 -29.74 56.48
C ASN A 3 -5.37 -30.69 55.28
N GLN A 4 -6.45 -31.48 55.19
CA GLN A 4 -6.67 -32.36 54.02
C GLN A 4 -7.73 -31.88 53.02
N ARG A 5 -8.54 -30.85 53.33
CA ARG A 5 -9.53 -30.31 52.37
C ARG A 5 -9.00 -29.19 51.47
N ASN A 6 -7.85 -28.59 51.78
CA ASN A 6 -7.26 -27.51 50.98
C ASN A 6 -6.26 -28.00 49.91
N SER A 7 -5.81 -29.27 49.97
CA SER A 7 -4.83 -29.81 49.01
C SER A 7 -5.37 -29.92 47.58
N TRP A 8 -6.64 -30.28 47.40
CA TRP A 8 -7.21 -30.37 46.05
C TRP A 8 -7.52 -28.99 45.46
N ILE A 9 -7.92 -28.02 46.30
CA ILE A 9 -8.18 -26.64 45.88
C ILE A 9 -6.86 -25.95 45.50
N ALA A 10 -5.79 -26.15 46.28
CA ALA A 10 -4.46 -25.66 45.94
C ALA A 10 -3.94 -26.28 44.63
N GLY A 11 -4.17 -27.58 44.42
CA GLY A 11 -3.84 -28.25 43.16
C GLY A 11 -4.58 -27.67 41.95
N VAL A 12 -5.90 -27.45 42.07
CA VAL A 12 -6.72 -26.86 41.01
C VAL A 12 -6.35 -25.40 40.73
N VAL A 13 -6.08 -24.60 41.76
CA VAL A 13 -5.69 -23.20 41.59
C VAL A 13 -4.30 -23.08 40.94
N VAL A 14 -3.33 -23.91 41.36
CA VAL A 14 -2.00 -23.95 40.72
C VAL A 14 -2.11 -24.44 39.27
N LEU A 15 -2.93 -25.45 39.00
CA LEU A 15 -3.16 -25.94 37.64
C LEU A 15 -3.84 -24.88 36.76
N LEU A 16 -4.82 -24.12 37.30
CA LEU A 16 -5.44 -23.01 36.59
C LEU A 16 -4.47 -21.86 36.34
N ILE A 17 -3.58 -21.54 37.29
CA ILE A 17 -2.55 -20.51 37.09
C ILE A 17 -1.51 -20.96 36.05
N ILE A 18 -1.14 -22.24 36.02
CA ILE A 18 -0.23 -22.79 34.99
C ILE A 18 -0.91 -22.82 33.61
N ILE A 19 -2.20 -23.15 33.53
CA ILE A 19 -2.96 -23.13 32.28
C ILE A 19 -3.13 -21.69 31.79
N VAL A 20 -3.52 -20.75 32.64
CA VAL A 20 -3.70 -19.33 32.27
C VAL A 20 -2.36 -18.68 31.93
N GLY A 21 -1.30 -18.94 32.71
CA GLY A 21 0.06 -18.47 32.44
C GLY A 21 0.65 -19.07 31.15
N GLY A 22 0.41 -20.37 30.91
CA GLY A 22 0.79 -21.04 29.67
C GLY A 22 0.06 -20.49 28.44
N VAL A 23 -1.25 -20.21 28.54
CA VAL A 23 -2.04 -19.58 27.47
C VAL A 23 -1.60 -18.14 27.23
N TYR A 24 -1.27 -17.37 28.28
CA TYR A 24 -0.80 -15.99 28.14
C TYR A 24 0.58 -15.91 27.49
N LEU A 25 1.50 -16.81 27.87
CA LEU A 25 2.84 -16.90 27.28
C LEU A 25 2.85 -17.52 25.88
N TRP A 26 1.85 -18.34 25.52
CA TRP A 26 1.67 -18.83 24.15
C TRP A 26 1.05 -17.76 23.24
N ARG A 27 0.07 -16.98 23.73
CA ARG A 27 -0.58 -15.91 22.96
C ARG A 27 0.37 -14.73 22.67
N SER A 28 1.37 -14.48 23.50
CA SER A 28 2.39 -13.45 23.24
C SER A 28 3.37 -13.77 22.10
N ASN A 29 3.34 -14.99 21.54
CA ASN A 29 4.16 -15.38 20.38
C ASN A 29 3.33 -15.64 19.10
N ALA A 30 2.03 -15.40 19.14
CA ALA A 30 1.17 -15.44 17.95
C ALA A 30 0.69 -14.04 17.61
N ASN A 31 1.62 -13.17 17.19
CA ASN A 31 1.30 -12.28 16.09
C ASN A 31 1.55 -13.11 14.83
N PRO A 32 0.54 -13.73 14.19
CA PRO A 32 0.63 -13.89 12.77
C PRO A 32 0.70 -12.47 12.23
N GLY A 33 1.92 -11.98 12.04
CA GLY A 33 2.18 -10.99 11.03
C GLY A 33 1.69 -11.60 9.73
N ASN A 34 0.40 -11.42 9.44
CA ASN A 34 -0.06 -11.24 8.09
C ASN A 34 0.45 -9.87 7.62
N SER A 35 1.79 -9.74 7.61
CA SER A 35 2.50 -9.22 6.48
C SER A 35 1.98 -9.98 5.25
N THR A 36 0.82 -9.56 4.78
CA THR A 36 0.43 -9.64 3.39
C THR A 36 1.24 -8.58 2.65
N ALA A 37 2.56 -8.55 2.89
CA ALA A 37 3.50 -8.30 1.83
C ALA A 37 3.48 -9.59 1.03
N THR A 38 2.45 -9.72 0.20
CA THR A 38 2.56 -10.49 -1.03
C THR A 38 3.65 -9.79 -1.84
N THR A 39 4.90 -10.11 -1.51
CA THR A 39 6.02 -10.02 -2.44
C THR A 39 5.80 -11.15 -3.43
N THR A 40 4.76 -11.03 -4.24
CA THR A 40 4.80 -11.57 -5.59
C THR A 40 5.62 -10.54 -6.35
N PRO A 41 6.83 -10.86 -6.82
CA PRO A 41 7.30 -10.21 -8.03
C PRO A 41 6.30 -10.61 -9.10
N SER A 42 5.20 -9.85 -9.22
CA SER A 42 4.24 -10.01 -10.30
C SER A 42 4.87 -9.35 -11.51
N GLY A 43 5.97 -9.93 -11.98
CA GLY A 43 6.44 -9.84 -13.35
C GLY A 43 5.53 -10.63 -14.27
N SER A 44 4.22 -10.54 -14.03
CA SER A 44 3.19 -11.03 -14.91
C SER A 44 2.88 -9.85 -15.81
N THR A 45 3.39 -9.90 -17.03
CA THR A 45 2.92 -9.11 -18.18
C THR A 45 1.46 -9.48 -18.47
N MET A 46 0.57 -9.24 -17.51
CA MET A 46 -0.86 -9.39 -17.63
C MET A 46 -1.42 -7.99 -17.68
N MET A 47 -1.98 -7.64 -18.83
CA MET A 47 -2.62 -6.36 -19.05
C MET A 47 -3.65 -6.09 -17.94
N LEU A 48 -3.45 -5.03 -17.17
CA LEU A 48 -4.33 -4.55 -16.12
C LEU A 48 -5.56 -3.88 -16.74
N PRO A 49 -6.75 -4.02 -16.13
CA PRO A 49 -7.90 -3.20 -16.47
C PRO A 49 -7.64 -1.74 -16.08
N TYR A 50 -8.32 -0.80 -16.75
CA TYR A 50 -8.34 0.59 -16.30
C TYR A 50 -8.96 0.70 -14.90
N GLY A 51 -8.54 1.71 -14.15
CA GLY A 51 -8.92 1.93 -12.76
C GLY A 51 -7.73 2.02 -11.84
N ARG A 52 -7.90 1.55 -10.59
CA ARG A 52 -6.89 1.70 -9.54
C ARG A 52 -5.87 0.57 -9.57
N THR A 53 -4.60 0.94 -9.55
CA THR A 53 -3.48 0.02 -9.40
C THR A 53 -2.48 0.57 -8.39
N THR A 54 -1.79 -0.31 -7.68
CA THR A 54 -0.73 0.07 -6.75
C THR A 54 0.61 -0.38 -7.31
N LEU A 55 1.53 0.55 -7.50
CA LEU A 55 2.86 0.31 -8.08
C LEU A 55 3.95 0.81 -7.12
N GLY A 56 5.02 0.06 -7.00
CA GLY A 56 6.28 0.53 -6.42
C GLY A 56 7.14 1.31 -7.41
N ILE A 57 8.26 1.85 -6.94
CA ILE A 57 9.30 2.39 -7.82
C ILE A 57 9.83 1.29 -8.74
N ASP A 58 10.02 1.63 -10.01
CA ASP A 58 10.42 0.75 -11.11
C ASP A 58 9.46 -0.42 -11.41
N GLN A 59 8.27 -0.45 -10.78
CA GLN A 59 7.24 -1.41 -11.09
C GLN A 59 6.37 -0.91 -12.25
N GLU A 60 6.15 -1.78 -13.24
CA GLU A 60 5.36 -1.46 -14.43
C GLU A 60 3.90 -1.88 -14.25
N GLY A 61 2.99 -0.94 -14.52
CA GLY A 61 1.57 -1.20 -14.72
C GLY A 61 1.25 -1.17 -16.21
N VAL A 62 1.06 -2.35 -16.81
CA VAL A 62 0.73 -2.46 -18.24
C VAL A 62 -0.78 -2.41 -18.39
N PHE A 63 -1.32 -1.38 -19.04
CA PHE A 63 -2.72 -1.27 -19.41
C PHE A 63 -2.89 -1.40 -20.92
N ARG A 64 -4.14 -1.50 -21.38
CA ARG A 64 -4.42 -1.51 -22.81
C ARG A 64 -4.01 -0.15 -23.43
N GLY A 65 -2.93 -0.14 -24.21
CA GLY A 65 -2.45 1.05 -24.93
C GLY A 65 -1.57 2.03 -24.12
N ILE A 66 -1.29 1.76 -22.84
CA ILE A 66 -0.37 2.55 -22.04
C ILE A 66 0.31 1.69 -20.97
N THR A 67 1.62 1.81 -20.82
CA THR A 67 2.37 1.27 -19.69
C THR A 67 2.82 2.44 -18.82
N ILE A 68 2.58 2.37 -17.51
CA ILE A 68 3.06 3.38 -16.57
C ILE A 68 4.11 2.78 -15.64
N ARG A 69 5.15 3.56 -15.33
CA ARG A 69 6.23 3.16 -14.42
C ARG A 69 6.64 4.33 -13.54
N PRO A 70 6.44 4.26 -12.21
CA PRO A 70 6.99 5.24 -11.29
C PRO A 70 8.52 5.11 -11.28
N LEU A 71 9.24 6.19 -11.57
CA LEU A 71 10.71 6.18 -11.59
C LEU A 71 11.31 6.62 -10.27
N SER A 72 10.73 7.65 -9.66
CA SER A 72 11.29 8.26 -8.44
C SER A 72 10.31 9.27 -7.85
N VAL A 73 10.48 9.56 -6.56
CA VAL A 73 9.76 10.64 -5.90
C VAL A 73 10.51 11.94 -6.16
N ALA A 74 9.85 12.88 -6.85
CA ALA A 74 10.39 14.21 -7.13
C ALA A 74 10.35 15.11 -5.88
N GLU A 75 9.29 15.00 -5.10
CA GLU A 75 9.09 15.77 -3.87
C GLU A 75 8.24 14.95 -2.90
N ASP A 76 8.67 14.83 -1.65
CA ASP A 76 7.85 14.32 -0.55
C ASP A 76 7.92 15.30 0.61
N SER A 77 7.00 16.27 0.57
CA SER A 77 6.83 17.24 1.65
C SER A 77 5.63 16.87 2.52
N ARG A 78 5.30 15.57 2.63
CA ARG A 78 4.22 15.13 3.51
C ARG A 78 4.58 15.40 4.96
N CYS A 79 3.62 16.01 5.63
CA CYS A 79 3.68 16.27 7.05
C CYS A 79 3.64 14.94 7.79
N GLY A 80 4.72 14.65 8.52
CA GLY A 80 4.78 13.44 9.31
C GLY A 80 3.64 13.37 10.32
N ALA A 81 3.24 12.15 10.71
CA ALA A 81 2.34 11.99 11.84
C ALA A 81 2.90 12.73 13.09
N GLY A 82 2.13 13.66 13.65
CA GLY A 82 2.50 14.43 14.84
C GLY A 82 3.07 15.83 14.60
N VAL A 83 3.11 16.35 13.35
CA VAL A 83 3.50 17.75 13.08
C VAL A 83 2.36 18.61 12.54
N GLN A 84 2.26 19.84 13.05
CA GLN A 84 1.34 20.87 12.55
C GLN A 84 1.95 21.52 11.30
N CYS A 85 1.51 21.12 10.12
CA CYS A 85 1.97 21.76 8.90
C CYS A 85 1.18 23.01 8.55
N ILE A 86 1.92 24.04 8.12
CA ILE A 86 1.35 25.31 7.65
C ILE A 86 0.88 25.20 6.18
N GLN A 87 1.45 24.27 5.42
CA GLN A 87 1.06 23.98 4.03
C GLN A 87 0.63 22.51 3.90
N ALA A 88 -0.35 22.23 3.03
CA ALA A 88 -0.76 20.87 2.72
C ALA A 88 0.42 20.14 2.03
N GLY A 89 1.14 19.34 2.80
CA GLY A 89 2.26 18.56 2.30
C GLY A 89 1.87 17.75 1.06
N THR A 90 2.64 17.87 -0.02
CA THR A 90 2.36 17.21 -1.31
C THR A 90 3.43 16.18 -1.62
N VAL A 91 3.03 15.08 -2.23
CA VAL A 91 3.94 14.13 -2.89
C VAL A 91 3.89 14.37 -4.39
N ARG A 92 5.05 14.44 -5.03
CA ARG A 92 5.20 14.48 -6.48
C ARG A 92 6.05 13.29 -6.91
N VAL A 93 5.58 12.53 -7.89
CA VAL A 93 6.25 11.34 -8.39
C VAL A 93 6.51 11.50 -9.88
N VAL A 94 7.71 11.19 -10.32
CA VAL A 94 8.04 11.10 -11.75
C VAL A 94 7.54 9.76 -12.26
N VAL A 95 6.61 9.80 -13.22
CA VAL A 95 6.02 8.62 -13.84
C VAL A 95 6.39 8.61 -15.31
N ARG A 96 7.01 7.54 -15.76
CA ARG A 96 7.20 7.24 -17.17
C ARG A 96 5.94 6.58 -17.72
N SER A 97 5.45 7.06 -18.84
CA SER A 97 4.30 6.52 -19.56
C SER A 97 4.71 6.15 -20.98
N ASP A 98 4.61 4.89 -21.35
CA ASP A 98 4.90 4.36 -22.68
C ASP A 98 3.58 4.07 -23.41
N LEU A 99 3.28 4.81 -24.48
CA LEU A 99 1.99 4.81 -25.21
C LEU A 99 1.93 3.79 -26.36
N GLY A 100 2.87 2.84 -26.38
CA GLY A 100 3.11 1.98 -27.54
C GLY A 100 3.74 2.75 -28.72
N ALA A 101 4.08 2.02 -29.78
CA ALA A 101 4.70 2.57 -31.01
C ALA A 101 6.00 3.39 -30.79
N GLY A 102 6.74 3.13 -29.70
CA GLY A 102 7.99 3.83 -29.38
C GLY A 102 7.81 5.23 -28.77
N SER A 103 6.58 5.64 -28.47
CA SER A 103 6.31 6.92 -27.80
C SER A 103 6.35 6.73 -26.29
N SER A 104 7.32 7.38 -25.63
CA SER A 104 7.45 7.40 -24.17
C SER A 104 7.51 8.84 -23.67
N ARG A 105 6.87 9.11 -22.54
CA ARG A 105 6.85 10.42 -21.89
C ARG A 105 7.13 10.28 -20.40
N GLN A 106 7.71 11.29 -19.79
CA GLN A 106 7.83 11.38 -18.34
C GLN A 106 7.04 12.59 -17.86
N ASP A 107 6.17 12.38 -16.89
CA ASP A 107 5.35 13.42 -16.29
C ASP A 107 5.45 13.35 -14.76
N THR A 108 5.42 14.52 -14.13
CA THR A 108 5.37 14.63 -12.67
C THR A 108 3.91 14.63 -12.21
N VAL A 109 3.49 13.58 -11.52
CA VAL A 109 2.14 13.43 -10.99
C VAL A 109 2.15 13.77 -9.50
N ALA A 110 1.33 14.73 -9.11
CA ALA A 110 1.17 15.13 -7.71
C ALA A 110 0.02 14.36 -7.04
N LEU A 111 0.15 14.10 -5.73
CA LEU A 111 -0.90 13.45 -4.93
C LEU A 111 -2.18 14.30 -4.95
N GLY A 112 -3.29 13.68 -5.33
CA GLY A 112 -4.60 14.31 -5.50
C GLY A 112 -4.79 15.03 -6.83
N SER A 113 -3.78 15.05 -7.70
CA SER A 113 -3.87 15.68 -9.03
C SER A 113 -4.06 14.64 -10.13
N THR A 114 -4.74 15.06 -11.19
CA THR A 114 -4.93 14.30 -12.42
C THR A 114 -4.06 14.89 -13.53
N THR A 115 -3.20 14.06 -14.12
CA THR A 115 -2.34 14.43 -15.24
C THR A 115 -2.84 13.77 -16.53
N PRO A 116 -3.21 14.54 -17.57
CA PRO A 116 -3.57 13.98 -18.87
C PRO A 116 -2.32 13.51 -19.63
N VAL A 117 -2.35 12.30 -20.17
CA VAL A 117 -1.29 11.68 -20.97
C VAL A 117 -1.90 11.14 -22.26
N SER A 118 -1.80 11.90 -23.35
CA SER A 118 -2.43 11.57 -24.64
C SER A 118 -3.94 11.34 -24.48
N THR A 119 -4.44 10.15 -24.78
CA THR A 119 -5.84 9.71 -24.60
C THR A 119 -6.09 9.07 -23.23
N PHE A 120 -5.22 9.26 -22.23
CA PHE A 120 -5.37 8.72 -20.88
C PHE A 120 -5.32 9.82 -19.83
N THR A 121 -5.88 9.57 -18.65
CA THR A 121 -5.65 10.34 -17.43
C THR A 121 -5.05 9.45 -16.36
N ILE A 122 -4.02 9.96 -15.70
CA ILE A 122 -3.34 9.29 -14.59
C ILE A 122 -3.50 10.18 -13.37
N SER A 123 -4.12 9.65 -12.31
CA SER A 123 -4.28 10.36 -11.05
C SER A 123 -3.53 9.62 -9.94
N LEU A 124 -2.74 10.34 -9.14
CA LEU A 124 -2.13 9.75 -7.95
C LEU A 124 -3.09 9.92 -6.77
N ILE A 125 -3.73 8.84 -6.34
CA ILE A 125 -4.78 8.89 -5.32
C ILE A 125 -4.29 8.58 -3.91
N SER A 126 -3.20 7.81 -3.78
CA SER A 126 -2.63 7.46 -2.48
C SER A 126 -1.14 7.16 -2.57
N VAL A 127 -0.41 7.44 -1.48
CA VAL A 127 1.00 7.14 -1.31
C VAL A 127 1.23 6.52 0.06
N GLU A 128 1.76 5.31 0.07
CA GLU A 128 2.18 4.60 1.27
C GLU A 128 3.70 4.37 1.25
N PRO A 129 4.35 4.22 2.42
CA PRO A 129 3.81 4.43 3.77
C PRO A 129 3.51 5.90 4.05
N SER A 130 2.67 6.17 5.05
CA SER A 130 2.44 7.54 5.55
C SER A 130 3.77 8.16 5.98
N ALA A 131 3.96 9.46 5.71
CA ALA A 131 5.16 10.15 6.15
C ALA A 131 5.32 10.08 7.68
N LYS A 132 6.56 9.85 8.11
CA LYS A 132 6.95 9.84 9.52
C LYS A 132 7.96 10.97 9.74
N ALA A 133 7.71 11.81 10.74
CA ALA A 133 8.62 12.90 11.08
C ALA A 133 10.01 12.34 11.42
N GLY A 134 11.06 12.89 10.79
CA GLY A 134 12.45 12.51 11.07
C GLY A 134 12.91 11.17 10.46
N ALA A 135 12.08 10.48 9.69
CA ALA A 135 12.46 9.22 9.04
C ALA A 135 12.41 9.34 7.52
N LYS A 136 13.55 9.08 6.86
CA LYS A 136 13.61 8.94 5.40
C LYS A 136 13.01 7.59 5.01
N ILE A 137 11.95 7.60 4.20
CA ILE A 137 11.38 6.39 3.60
C ILE A 137 12.33 5.96 2.46
N ALA A 138 12.70 4.68 2.39
CA ALA A 138 13.51 4.19 1.28
C ALA A 138 12.63 4.03 0.03
N ASP A 139 13.23 4.28 -1.14
CA ASP A 139 12.55 4.27 -2.45
C ASP A 139 11.74 2.98 -2.70
N LYS A 140 12.33 1.83 -2.33
CA LYS A 140 11.70 0.50 -2.41
C LYS A 140 10.45 0.31 -1.56
N ASP A 141 10.28 1.12 -0.51
CA ASP A 141 9.18 1.00 0.44
C ASP A 141 7.96 1.80 -0.01
N TYR A 142 8.10 2.69 -1.00
CA TYR A 142 6.99 3.44 -1.55
C TYR A 142 6.01 2.54 -2.31
N ARG A 143 4.73 2.81 -2.12
CA ARG A 143 3.62 2.26 -2.89
C ARG A 143 2.73 3.41 -3.30
N PHE A 144 2.56 3.57 -4.60
CA PHE A 144 1.76 4.62 -5.21
C PHE A 144 0.52 3.99 -5.79
N THR A 145 -0.64 4.43 -5.34
CA THR A 145 -1.90 4.02 -5.95
C THR A 145 -2.28 5.02 -7.02
N PHE A 146 -2.23 4.58 -8.27
CA PHE A 146 -2.65 5.35 -9.43
C PHE A 146 -4.06 4.94 -9.84
N GLU A 147 -4.83 5.91 -10.30
CA GLU A 147 -6.09 5.67 -11.00
C GLU A 147 -5.91 6.09 -12.46
N VAL A 148 -6.07 5.12 -13.36
CA VAL A 148 -5.86 5.30 -14.81
C VAL A 148 -7.19 5.19 -15.53
N HIS A 149 -7.54 6.21 -16.32
CA HIS A 149 -8.72 6.19 -17.20
C HIS A 149 -8.33 6.49 -18.63
N GLN A 150 -9.09 5.96 -19.60
CA GLN A 150 -8.95 6.29 -21.01
C GLN A 150 -9.93 7.40 -21.41
N ASN A 151 -9.40 8.56 -21.76
CA ASN A 151 -10.11 9.67 -22.39
C ASN A 151 -10.24 9.39 -23.90
N GLY A 152 -11.17 8.53 -24.28
CA GLY A 152 -11.47 8.27 -25.69
C GLY A 152 -11.18 6.85 -26.15
N ASP A 153 -12.03 5.94 -25.69
CA ASP A 153 -12.67 4.91 -26.53
C ASP A 153 -13.96 4.55 -25.79
N GLY A 154 -15.12 4.70 -26.44
CA GLY A 154 -16.45 4.59 -25.83
C GLY A 154 -16.74 3.20 -25.25
N SER A 155 -16.18 2.92 -24.08
CA SER A 155 -16.42 1.73 -23.25
C SER A 155 -16.67 2.22 -21.82
N GLY A 156 -17.77 2.92 -21.54
CA GLY A 156 -19.07 2.59 -22.11
C GLY A 156 -19.48 1.17 -21.70
N LEU A 157 -19.05 0.68 -20.53
CA LEU A 157 -19.79 -0.40 -19.88
C LEU A 157 -21.13 0.20 -19.45
N GLU A 158 -22.12 0.04 -20.32
CA GLU A 158 -23.53 0.05 -19.99
C GLU A 158 -23.78 -0.87 -18.79
N GLY A 159 -23.64 -0.31 -17.59
CA GLY A 159 -24.36 -0.75 -16.41
C GLY A 159 -25.74 -0.08 -16.42
N LYS A 160 -26.60 -0.48 -17.35
CA LYS A 160 -28.05 -0.19 -17.29
C LYS A 160 -28.72 -1.44 -16.74
N GLY A 161 -29.15 -1.34 -15.47
CA GLY A 161 -30.10 -2.28 -14.87
C GLY A 161 -31.51 -2.07 -15.37
#